data_AF-A0A1G1DF53-F1
#
_entry.id   AF-A0A1G1DF53-F1
#
_cell.length_a   1.000
_cell.length_b   1.000
_cell.length_c   1.000
_cell.angle_alpha   90.00
_cell.angle_beta   90.00
_cell.angle_gamma   90.00
#
_symmetry.space_group_name_H-M   'P 1'
#
loop_
_entity.id
_entity.type
_entity.pdbx_description
1 polymer ?
#
loop_
_entity_poly.entity_id
_entity_poly.type
_entity_poly.pdbx_seq_one_letter_code
_entity_poly.pdbx_strand_id
1 'polypeptide(L)' 'METCVLVNNIEKYSGKYVATKTFEDKDVISFGDDPVKVFNDAKKAGADDPVVFYIPEKDTIHIYLCR' A
#
# COMPACT_ATOMS: atom_id res chain seq x y z
N MET A 1 -15.66 10.25 -15.63
CA MET A 1 -15.20 10.06 -14.23
C MET A 1 -13.82 9.45 -14.35
N GLU A 2 -12.76 10.18 -14.01
CA GLU A 2 -11.40 9.64 -14.05
C GLU A 2 -11.23 8.61 -12.94
N THR A 3 -10.63 7.47 -13.25
CA THR A 3 -10.36 6.42 -12.29
C THR A 3 -9.22 6.86 -11.37
N CYS A 4 -9.50 7.04 -10.08
CA CYS A 4 -8.43 7.28 -9.09
C CYS A 4 -7.65 5.98 -8.87
N VAL A 5 -6.50 5.86 -9.53
CA VAL A 5 -5.57 4.73 -9.35
C VAL A 5 -4.69 5.00 -8.13
N LEU A 6 -4.86 4.19 -7.08
CA LEU A 6 -4.07 4.27 -5.84
C LEU A 6 -2.62 3.81 -6.03
N VAL A 7 -2.40 2.68 -6.70
CA VAL A 7 -1.08 2.12 -6.98
C VAL A 7 -1.02 1.52 -8.38
N ASN A 8 0.17 1.59 -9.00
CA ASN A 8 0.43 0.93 -10.27
C ASN A 8 0.46 -0.60 -10.09
N ASN A 9 -0.03 -1.36 -11.07
CA ASN A 9 -0.02 -2.84 -11.05
C ASN A 9 -0.78 -3.48 -9.86
N ILE A 10 -1.95 -2.94 -9.50
CA ILE A 10 -2.74 -3.34 -8.33
C ILE A 10 -3.00 -4.85 -8.23
N GLU A 11 -3.16 -5.57 -9.35
CA GLU A 11 -3.42 -7.01 -9.36
C GLU A 11 -2.30 -7.83 -8.71
N LYS A 12 -1.05 -7.35 -8.75
CA LYS A 12 0.10 -7.99 -8.10
C LYS A 12 0.02 -7.94 -6.57
N TYR A 13 -0.70 -6.96 -6.03
CA TYR A 13 -0.72 -6.65 -4.61
C TYR A 13 -2.04 -7.02 -3.93
N SER A 14 -2.99 -7.59 -4.68
CA SER A 14 -4.25 -8.10 -4.15
C SER A 14 -4.02 -8.96 -2.91
N GLY A 15 -4.70 -8.63 -1.80
CA GLY A 15 -4.62 -9.36 -0.54
C GLY A 15 -3.37 -9.06 0.30
N LYS A 16 -2.61 -8.01 -0.02
CA LYS A 16 -1.34 -7.69 0.65
C LYS A 16 -1.31 -6.27 1.20
N TYR A 17 -0.47 -6.06 2.20
CA TYR A 17 -0.02 -4.74 2.59
C TYR A 17 1.03 -4.25 1.60
N VAL A 18 0.92 -2.99 1.21
CA VAL A 18 1.88 -2.29 0.36
C VAL A 18 2.41 -1.07 1.09
N ALA A 19 3.65 -0.70 0.80
CA ALA A 19 4.26 0.55 1.20
C ALA A 19 4.57 1.41 -0.02
N THR A 20 4.20 2.68 0.02
CA THR A 20 4.64 3.74 -0.89
C THR A 20 5.52 4.72 -0.13
N LYS A 21 6.31 5.54 -0.83
CA LYS A 21 7.16 6.55 -0.16
C LYS A 21 6.33 7.65 0.49
N THR A 22 5.28 8.10 -0.18
CA THR A 22 4.32 9.10 0.30
C THR A 22 2.90 8.74 -0.17
N PHE A 23 1.90 9.54 0.21
CA PHE A 23 0.52 9.40 -0.28
C PHE A 23 0.35 9.72 -1.77
N GLU A 24 1.28 10.47 -2.37
CA GLU A 24 1.23 10.87 -3.77
C GLU A 24 1.88 9.83 -4.70
N ASP A 25 2.76 9.01 -4.14
CA ASP A 25 3.48 7.96 -4.87
C ASP A 25 2.56 6.79 -5.20
N LYS A 26 2.55 6.40 -6.48
CA LYS A 26 1.82 5.22 -6.98
C LYS A 26 2.68 3.96 -7.06
N ASP A 27 3.98 4.10 -6.86
CA ASP A 27 4.93 3.00 -6.96
C ASP A 27 5.17 2.37 -5.58
N VAL A 28 4.97 1.05 -5.54
CA VAL A 28 5.15 0.25 -4.33
C VAL A 28 6.63 -0.07 -4.15
N ILE A 29 7.16 0.29 -2.99
CA ILE A 29 8.57 0.06 -2.62
C ILE A 29 8.76 -1.21 -1.77
N SER A 30 7.70 -1.67 -1.09
CA SER A 30 7.68 -2.92 -0.30
C SER A 30 6.26 -3.46 -0.22
N PHE A 31 6.10 -4.79 -0.14
CA PHE A 31 4.79 -5.42 0.01
C PHE A 31 4.88 -6.79 0.67
N GLY A 32 3.80 -7.24 1.31
CA GLY A 32 3.77 -8.50 2.04
C GLY A 32 2.53 -8.64 2.93
N ASP A 33 2.51 -9.71 3.74
CA ASP A 33 1.34 -10.07 4.54
C ASP A 33 1.42 -9.50 5.98
N ASP A 34 2.61 -9.06 6.41
CA ASP A 34 2.85 -8.41 7.70
C ASP A 34 3.10 -6.90 7.51
N PRO A 35 2.20 -6.02 8.00
CA PRO A 35 2.33 -4.57 7.80
C PRO A 35 3.56 -3.97 8.49
N VAL A 36 3.99 -4.51 9.64
CA VAL A 36 5.15 -4.01 10.38
C VAL A 36 6.43 -4.33 9.62
N LYS A 37 6.51 -5.54 9.06
CA LYS A 37 7.64 -5.92 8.20
C LYS A 37 7.69 -5.06 6.95
N VAL A 38 6.55 -4.84 6.28
CA VAL A 38 6.44 -4.01 5.08
C VAL A 38 6.91 -2.57 5.35
N PHE A 39 6.49 -1.97 6.45
CA PHE A 39 6.94 -0.64 6.89
C PHE A 39 8.46 -0.59 7.10
N ASN A 40 9.02 -1.55 7.84
CA ASN A 40 10.44 -1.58 8.15
C ASN A 40 11.30 -1.81 6.90
N ASP A 41 10.85 -2.63 5.97
CA ASP A 41 11.56 -2.87 4.71
C ASP A 41 11.49 -1.64 3.79
N ALA A 42 10.39 -0.90 3.81
CA ALA A 42 10.27 0.39 3.14
C ALA A 42 11.22 1.45 3.71
N LYS A 43 11.34 1.55 5.04
CA LYS A 43 12.34 2.41 5.72
C LYS A 43 13.76 2.07 5.29
N LYS A 44 14.12 0.77 5.27
CA LYS A 44 15.46 0.31 4.83
C LYS A 44 15.73 0.64 3.36
N ALA A 45 14.69 0.73 2.53
CA ALA A 45 14.78 1.12 1.12
C ALA A 45 14.91 2.65 0.92
N GLY A 46 15.00 3.44 2.00
CA GLY A 46 15.23 4.89 1.96
C GLY A 46 13.96 5.73 1.93
N ALA A 47 12.81 5.18 2.36
CA ALA A 47 11.62 5.97 2.60
C ALA A 47 11.63 6.54 4.01
N ASP A 48 11.58 7.87 4.14
CA ASP A 48 11.63 8.53 5.46
C ASP A 48 10.33 8.39 6.25
N ASP A 49 9.17 8.41 5.60
CA ASP A 49 7.88 8.19 6.26
C ASP A 49 6.93 7.39 5.35
N PRO A 50 7.16 6.08 5.17
CA PRO A 50 6.42 5.29 4.21
C PRO A 50 4.97 5.10 4.63
N VAL A 51 4.07 5.23 3.65
CA VAL A 51 2.64 5.02 3.84
C VAL A 51 2.32 3.56 3.61
N VAL A 52 1.73 2.90 4.61
CA VAL A 52 1.36 1.48 4.52
C VAL A 52 -0.16 1.33 4.53
N PHE A 53 -0.69 0.58 3.56
CA PHE A 53 -2.11 0.28 3.46
C PHE A 53 -2.35 -1.07 2.82
N TYR A 54 -3.52 -1.64 3.10
CA TYR A 54 -3.95 -2.92 2.56
C TYR A 54 -4.63 -2.77 1.19
N ILE A 55 -4.29 -3.64 0.25
CA ILE A 55 -5.01 -3.78 -1.02
C ILE A 55 -6.03 -4.92 -0.87
N PRO A 56 -7.34 -4.61 -0.86
CA PRO A 56 -8.36 -5.64 -0.77
C PRO A 56 -8.33 -6.59 -1.97
N GLU A 57 -8.75 -7.83 -1.74
CA GLU A 57 -8.99 -8.77 -2.82
C GLU A 57 -10.13 -8.27 -3.73
N LYS A 58 -10.25 -8.87 -4.92
CA LYS A 58 -11.33 -8.52 -5.86
C LYS A 58 -12.69 -8.60 -5.16
N ASP A 59 -13.57 -7.66 -5.50
CA ASP A 59 -14.92 -7.53 -4.96
C ASP A 59 -15.01 -7.27 -3.43
N THR A 60 -13.93 -6.76 -2.81
CA THR A 60 -13.89 -6.40 -1.39
C THR A 60 -13.67 -4.90 -1.16
N ILE A 61 -14.37 -4.32 -0.18
CA ILE A 61 -14.19 -2.93 0.27
C ILE A 61 -13.57 -2.94 1.66
N HIS A 62 -12.49 -2.19 1.85
CA HIS A 62 -11.86 -1.98 3.15
C HIS A 62 -12.12 -0.55 3.62
N ILE A 63 -12.78 -0.38 4.78
CA ILE A 63 -13.11 0.94 5.34
C ILE A 63 -12.30 1.16 6.62
N TYR A 64 -11.46 2.19 6.63
CA TYR A 64 -10.80 2.67 7.84
C TYR A 64 -11.77 3.59 8.60
N LEU A 65 -12.19 3.18 9.79
CA LEU A 65 -12.99 4.01 10.69
C LEU A 65 -12.05 4.69 11.69
N CYS A 66 -11.80 5.99 11.51
CA CYS A 66 -11.29 6.80 12.61
C CYS A 66 -12.41 6.98 13.64
N ARG A 67 -12.13 6.63 14.89
CA ARG A 67 -12.97 6.99 16.04
C ARG A 67 -12.31 8.10 16.82
#